data_AF-A0A926ZHP9-F1
#
_entry.id   AF-A0A926ZHP9-F1
#
_cell.length_a   1.000
_cell.length_b   1.000
_cell.length_c   1.000
_cell.angle_alpha   90.00
_cell.angle_beta   90.00
_cell.angle_gamma   90.00
#
_symmetry.space_group_name_H-M   'P 1'
#
loop_
_entity.id
_entity.type
_entity.pdbx_description
1 polymer ?
#
loop_
_entity_poly.entity_id
_entity_poly.type
_entity_poly.pdbx_seq_one_letter_code
_entity_poly.pdbx_strand_id
1 'polypeptide(L)'
;MISFYNLIQKIKQRPSLYLGKRSSGHLQVFLDGYTFARRELDVPLTEEERDFEDFQEWIEKRFNQPSTQSWERIILFYSEDERDALDKFFDLFEDFKNRHQKLEIDEIAKAEDREGDKNRSRLGASRTS
;
A
#
# COMPACT_ATOMS: atom_id res chain seq x y z
N MET A 1 9.49 -10.77 19.30
CA MET A 1 9.21 -9.35 19.02
C MET A 1 7.98 -9.29 18.13
N ILE A 2 7.08 -8.32 18.31
CA ILE A 2 5.96 -8.12 17.39
C ILE A 2 6.51 -7.55 16.07
N SER A 3 6.06 -8.04 14.91
CA SER A 3 6.44 -7.46 13.62
C SER A 3 5.75 -6.12 13.40
N PHE A 4 6.27 -5.29 12.50
CA PHE A 4 5.71 -3.98 12.18
C PHE A 4 4.29 -4.09 11.60
N TYR A 5 4.07 -5.04 10.68
CA TYR A 5 2.75 -5.28 10.11
C TYR A 5 1.80 -5.84 11.16
N ASN A 6 2.27 -6.71 12.06
CA ASN A 6 1.45 -7.17 13.17
C ASN A 6 1.09 -6.03 14.15
N LEU A 7 2.00 -5.08 14.37
CA LEU A 7 1.71 -3.86 15.14
C LEU A 7 0.57 -3.06 14.50
N ILE A 8 0.63 -2.80 13.20
CA ILE A 8 -0.46 -2.12 12.47
C ILE A 8 -1.78 -2.89 12.61
N GLN A 9 -1.77 -4.23 12.51
CA GLN A 9 -2.98 -5.04 12.72
C GLN A 9 -3.52 -4.96 14.14
N LYS A 10 -2.68 -4.92 15.17
CA LYS A 10 -3.13 -4.72 16.55
C LYS A 10 -3.75 -3.34 16.75
N ILE A 11 -3.20 -2.31 16.10
CA ILE A 11 -3.79 -0.96 16.10
C ILE A 11 -5.16 -1.00 15.42
N LYS A 12 -5.30 -1.68 14.27
CA LYS A 12 -6.61 -1.89 13.59
C LYS A 12 -7.66 -2.52 14.52
N GLN A 13 -7.27 -3.52 15.30
CA GLN A 13 -8.18 -4.22 16.21
C GLN A 13 -8.63 -3.35 17.41
N ARG A 14 -7.75 -2.51 17.95
CA ARG A 14 -8.03 -1.71 19.15
C ARG A 14 -7.48 -0.27 19.03
N PRO A 15 -7.94 0.53 18.06
CA PRO A 15 -7.28 1.81 17.72
C PRO A 15 -7.23 2.79 18.90
N SER A 16 -8.29 2.90 19.68
CA SER A 16 -8.32 3.79 20.85
C SER A 16 -7.32 3.42 21.94
N LEU A 17 -6.90 2.15 22.05
CA LEU A 17 -5.89 1.73 23.03
C LEU A 17 -4.50 2.27 22.69
N TYR A 18 -4.18 2.34 21.41
CA TYR A 18 -2.86 2.77 20.92
C TYR A 18 -2.80 4.26 20.61
N LEU A 19 -3.88 4.79 20.03
CA LEU A 19 -3.93 6.14 19.47
C LEU A 19 -4.65 7.14 20.39
N GLY A 20 -5.30 6.67 21.46
CA GLY A 20 -6.16 7.47 22.34
C GLY A 20 -7.51 7.87 21.72
N LYS A 21 -7.57 8.01 20.40
CA LYS A 21 -8.79 8.26 19.61
C LYS A 21 -8.68 7.59 18.23
N ARG A 22 -9.81 7.32 17.57
CA ARG A 22 -9.83 6.84 16.18
C ARG A 22 -9.54 8.02 15.25
N SER A 23 -8.30 8.14 14.79
CA SER A 23 -7.83 9.25 13.95
C SER A 23 -6.63 8.82 13.11
N SER A 24 -6.68 9.11 11.81
CA SER A 24 -5.58 8.87 10.87
C SER A 24 -4.36 9.73 11.24
N GLY A 25 -4.58 11.00 11.63
CA GLY A 25 -3.51 11.88 12.07
C GLY A 25 -2.77 11.34 13.31
N HIS A 26 -3.50 10.78 14.28
CA HIS A 26 -2.87 10.14 15.44
C HIS A 26 -2.09 8.88 15.07
N LEU A 27 -2.57 8.11 14.09
CA LEU A 27 -1.82 6.97 13.56
C LEU A 27 -0.53 7.43 12.89
N GLN A 28 -0.56 8.47 12.05
CA GLN A 28 0.65 9.00 11.42
C GLN A 28 1.68 9.41 12.47
N VAL A 29 1.29 10.23 13.46
CA VAL A 29 2.19 10.66 14.53
C VAL A 29 2.76 9.48 15.32
N PHE A 30 1.95 8.44 15.57
CA PHE A 30 2.42 7.22 16.23
C PHE A 30 3.52 6.52 15.41
N LEU A 31 3.33 6.35 14.11
CA LEU A 31 4.30 5.69 13.22
C LEU A 31 5.56 6.53 13.01
N ASP A 32 5.42 7.86 12.92
CA ASP A 32 6.54 8.79 12.86
C ASP A 32 7.38 8.69 14.14
N GLY A 33 6.73 8.67 15.31
CA GLY A 33 7.39 8.49 16.61
C GLY A 33 8.08 7.12 16.76
N TYR A 34 7.44 6.05 16.27
CA TYR A 34 8.04 4.71 16.22
C TYR A 34 9.32 4.70 15.37
N THR A 35 9.25 5.28 14.16
CA THR A 35 10.38 5.36 13.23
C THR A 35 11.50 6.21 13.80
N PHE A 36 11.16 7.35 14.41
CA PHE A 36 12.09 8.23 15.09
C PHE A 36 12.84 7.50 16.21
N ALA A 37 12.11 6.84 17.12
CA ALA A 37 12.72 6.12 18.24
C ALA A 37 13.67 5.00 17.79
N ARG A 38 13.35 4.29 16.70
CA ARG A 38 14.26 3.28 16.14
C ARG A 38 15.55 3.90 15.61
N ARG A 39 15.45 5.02 14.90
CA ARG A 39 16.61 5.75 14.37
C ARG A 39 17.51 6.24 15.49
N GLU A 40 16.94 6.84 16.54
CA GLU A 40 17.69 7.33 17.71
C GLU A 40 18.37 6.21 18.51
N LEU A 41 17.87 4.97 18.40
CA LEU A 41 18.42 3.79 19.07
C LEU A 41 19.30 2.93 18.14
N ASP A 42 19.63 3.41 16.94
CA ASP A 42 20.38 2.68 15.90
C ASP A 42 19.80 1.29 15.59
N VAL A 43 18.47 1.12 15.72
CA VAL A 43 17.79 -0.13 15.42
C VAL A 43 17.52 -0.18 13.91
N PRO A 44 18.11 -1.13 13.17
CA PRO A 44 17.97 -1.21 11.72
C PRO A 44 16.52 -1.52 11.33
N LEU A 45 16.08 -1.02 10.18
CA LEU A 45 14.76 -1.36 9.63
C LEU A 45 14.69 -2.85 9.31
N THR A 46 13.55 -3.47 9.61
CA THR A 46 13.18 -4.80 9.12
C THR A 46 12.70 -4.71 7.67
N GLU A 47 12.46 -5.87 7.05
CA GLU A 47 11.90 -5.92 5.70
C GLU A 47 10.52 -5.27 5.61
N GLU A 48 9.65 -5.46 6.60
CA GLU A 48 8.30 -4.85 6.62
C GLU A 48 8.36 -3.33 6.74
N GLU A 49 9.33 -2.79 7.48
CA GLU A 49 9.47 -1.33 7.61
C GLU A 49 10.07 -0.71 6.35
N ARG A 50 11.03 -1.38 5.70
CA ARG A 50 11.52 -0.96 4.38
C ARG A 50 10.43 -1.03 3.33
N ASP A 51 9.63 -2.09 3.33
CA ASP A 51 8.48 -2.24 2.43
C ASP A 51 7.51 -1.07 2.61
N PHE A 52 7.21 -0.70 3.85
CA PHE A 52 6.30 0.40 4.15
C PHE A 52 6.82 1.80 3.78
N GLU A 53 8.12 1.99 3.57
CA GLU A 53 8.64 3.27 3.05
C GLU A 53 8.05 3.60 1.67
N ASP A 54 7.70 2.58 0.87
CA ASP A 54 7.06 2.73 -0.43
C ASP A 54 5.56 3.08 -0.34
N PHE A 55 4.96 3.01 0.86
CA PHE A 55 3.51 3.26 1.05
C PHE A 55 3.13 4.68 0.64
N GLN A 56 3.98 5.66 0.93
CA GLN A 56 3.78 7.06 0.54
C GLN A 56 3.62 7.20 -0.98
N GLU A 57 4.61 6.74 -1.74
CA GLU A 57 4.60 6.83 -3.20
C GLU A 57 3.45 6.00 -3.80
N TRP A 58 3.13 4.86 -3.19
CA TRP A 58 2.00 4.04 -3.62
C TRP A 58 0.65 4.75 -3.46
N ILE A 59 0.43 5.47 -2.36
CA ILE A 59 -0.78 6.28 -2.14
C ILE A 59 -0.85 7.44 -3.15
N GLU A 60 0.25 8.16 -3.36
CA GLU A 60 0.31 9.26 -4.34
C GLU A 60 -0.09 8.78 -5.74
N LYS A 61 0.47 7.65 -6.20
CA LYS A 61 0.12 7.04 -7.47
C LYS A 61 -1.33 6.60 -7.53
N ARG A 62 -1.85 5.98 -6.46
CA ARG A 62 -3.22 5.46 -6.40
C ARG A 62 -4.27 6.56 -6.48
N PHE A 63 -4.01 7.72 -5.87
CA PHE A 63 -4.94 8.85 -5.87
C PHE A 63 -4.62 9.92 -6.92
N ASN A 64 -3.58 9.71 -7.73
CA ASN A 64 -3.07 10.68 -8.70
C ASN A 64 -2.84 12.07 -8.07
N GLN A 65 -2.27 12.08 -6.85
CA GLN A 65 -1.95 13.28 -6.08
C GLN A 65 -0.44 13.51 -6.08
N PRO A 66 0.02 14.78 -6.12
CA PRO A 66 1.44 15.11 -6.09
C PRO A 66 2.06 14.87 -4.70
N SER A 67 3.38 14.68 -4.66
CA SER A 67 4.15 14.31 -3.46
C SER A 67 4.33 15.39 -2.37
N THR A 68 3.47 16.41 -2.37
CA THR A 68 3.58 17.54 -1.45
C THR A 68 2.88 17.31 -0.12
N GLN A 69 2.14 16.19 0.02
CA GLN A 69 1.36 15.88 1.22
C GLN A 69 1.61 14.45 1.69
N SER A 70 1.54 14.23 3.01
CA SER A 70 1.63 12.87 3.57
C SER A 70 0.49 11.99 3.06
N TRP A 71 0.71 10.67 3.05
CA TRP A 71 -0.31 9.67 2.75
C TRP A 71 -1.56 9.89 3.60
N GLU A 72 -1.38 10.28 4.87
CA GLU A 72 -2.47 10.55 5.80
C GLU A 72 -3.35 11.68 5.28
N ARG A 73 -2.74 12.78 4.84
CA ARG A 73 -3.45 13.96 4.37
C ARG A 73 -4.17 13.69 3.05
N ILE A 74 -3.55 12.90 2.18
CA ILE A 74 -4.17 12.42 0.94
C ILE A 74 -5.40 11.58 1.28
N ILE A 75 -5.28 10.59 2.17
CA ILE A 75 -6.42 9.74 2.56
C ILE A 75 -7.52 10.58 3.21
N LEU A 76 -7.17 11.46 4.15
CA LEU A 76 -8.11 12.34 4.84
C LEU A 76 -8.86 13.25 3.86
N PHE A 77 -8.22 13.73 2.79
CA PHE A 77 -8.87 14.53 1.75
C PHE A 77 -10.01 13.78 1.05
N TYR A 78 -9.87 12.47 0.88
CA TYR A 78 -10.91 11.60 0.30
C TYR A 78 -11.81 10.95 1.36
N SER A 79 -11.83 11.47 2.58
CA SER A 79 -12.57 10.89 3.72
C SER A 79 -13.60 11.86 4.29
N GLU A 80 -14.64 11.31 4.91
CA GLU A 80 -15.68 12.12 5.57
C GLU A 80 -15.14 12.79 6.84
N ASP A 81 -14.35 12.05 7.62
CA ASP A 81 -13.70 12.51 8.83
C ASP A 81 -12.43 11.69 9.14
N GLU A 82 -11.79 11.98 10.27
CA GLU A 82 -10.61 11.28 10.79
C GLU A 82 -10.82 9.79 11.07
N ARG A 83 -12.06 9.36 11.36
CA ARG A 83 -12.38 7.95 11.65
C ARG A 83 -12.50 7.18 10.36
N ASP A 84 -13.22 7.74 9.39
CA ASP A 84 -13.30 7.21 8.03
C ASP A 84 -11.92 7.15 7.37
N ALA A 85 -11.10 8.18 7.54
CA ALA A 85 -9.71 8.19 7.05
C ALA A 85 -8.86 7.07 7.68
N LEU A 86 -9.01 6.83 8.97
CA LEU A 86 -8.32 5.73 9.65
C LEU A 86 -8.78 4.36 9.12
N ASP A 87 -10.08 4.16 8.96
CA ASP A 87 -10.61 2.90 8.43
C ASP A 87 -10.14 2.67 6.98
N LYS A 88 -10.15 3.72 6.13
CA LYS A 88 -9.59 3.70 4.76
C LYS A 88 -8.09 3.41 4.73
N PHE A 89 -7.31 3.95 5.65
CA PHE A 89 -5.89 3.61 5.77
C PHE A 89 -5.72 2.10 5.90
N PHE A 90 -6.50 1.44 6.76
CA PHE A 90 -6.36 0.01 6.97
C PHE A 90 -6.74 -0.83 5.75
N ASP A 91 -7.70 -0.40 4.95
CA ASP A 91 -8.06 -1.09 3.71
C ASP A 91 -6.99 -0.89 2.64
N LEU A 92 -6.50 0.35 2.51
CA LEU A 92 -5.39 0.69 1.62
C LEU A 92 -4.09 -0.04 2.00
N PHE A 93 -3.85 -0.23 3.29
CA PHE A 93 -2.71 -0.98 3.80
C PHE A 93 -2.79 -2.48 3.44
N GLU A 94 -3.97 -3.09 3.50
CA GLU A 94 -4.14 -4.47 3.03
C GLU A 94 -3.94 -4.58 1.52
N ASP A 95 -4.48 -3.64 0.75
CA ASP A 95 -4.25 -3.57 -0.70
C ASP A 95 -2.77 -3.39 -1.04
N PHE A 96 -2.07 -2.55 -0.27
CA PHE A 96 -0.64 -2.34 -0.40
C PHE A 96 0.16 -3.61 -0.15
N LYS A 97 -0.16 -4.37 0.89
CA LYS A 97 0.48 -5.67 1.14
C LYS A 97 0.28 -6.66 0.00
N ASN A 98 -0.89 -6.62 -0.64
CA ASN A 98 -1.25 -7.52 -1.74
C ASN A 98 -0.81 -7.02 -3.13
N ARG A 99 -0.08 -5.90 -3.22
CA ARG A 99 0.27 -5.26 -4.50
C ARG A 99 1.09 -6.15 -5.43
N HIS A 100 2.00 -6.95 -4.88
CA HIS A 100 2.85 -7.85 -5.68
C HIS A 100 2.06 -9.01 -6.30
N GLN A 101 1.08 -9.55 -5.57
CA GLN A 101 0.25 -10.64 -6.09
C GLN A 101 -0.64 -10.17 -7.25
N LYS A 102 -1.05 -8.90 -7.24
CA LYS A 102 -1.85 -8.31 -8.31
C LYS A 102 -1.03 -8.00 -9.56
N LEU A 103 0.22 -7.55 -9.39
CA LEU A 103 1.15 -7.30 -10.49
C LEU A 103 1.52 -8.59 -11.24
N GLU A 104 1.76 -9.69 -10.52
CA GLU A 104 2.04 -11.00 -11.14
C GLU A 104 0.85 -11.50 -11.98
N ILE A 105 -0.38 -11.36 -11.48
CA ILE A 105 -1.59 -11.74 -12.23
C ILE A 105 -1.77 -10.86 -13.47
N ASP A 106 -1.57 -9.55 -13.34
CA ASP A 106 -1.70 -8.61 -14.46
C ASP A 106 -0.61 -8.83 -15.54
N GLU A 107 0.60 -9.23 -15.15
CA GLU A 107 1.68 -9.59 -16.08
C GLU A 107 1.41 -10.91 -16.80
N ILE A 108 0.91 -11.93 -16.10
CA ILE A 108 0.50 -13.21 -16.70
C ILE A 108 -0.64 -12.99 -17.70
N ALA A 109 -1.68 -12.25 -17.31
CA ALA A 109 -2.81 -11.94 -18.20
C ALA A 109 -2.36 -11.19 -19.46
N LYS A 110 -1.47 -10.18 -19.32
CA LYS A 110 -0.90 -9.46 -20.46
C LYS A 110 0.00 -10.32 -21.34
N ALA A 111 0.67 -11.33 -20.79
CA ALA A 111 1.49 -12.26 -21.56
C ALA A 111 0.62 -13.21 -22.40
N GLU A 112 -0.48 -13.72 -21.84
CA GLU A 112 -1.43 -14.58 -22.54
C GLU A 112 -2.12 -13.85 -23.71
N ASP A 113 -2.52 -12.59 -23.52
CA ASP A 113 -3.11 -11.77 -24.58
C ASP A 113 -2.15 -11.54 -25.76
N ARG A 114 -0.85 -11.31 -25.48
CA ARG A 114 0.19 -11.13 -26.50
C ARG A 114 0.51 -12.42 -27.27
N GLU A 115 0.39 -13.58 -26.62
CA GLU A 115 0.62 -14.90 -27.23
C GLU A 115 -0.56 -15.28 -28.15
N GLY A 116 -1.79 -14.99 -27.74
CA GLY A 116 -3.01 -15.20 -28.54
C GLY A 116 -3.02 -14.42 -29.86
N ASP A 117 -2.56 -13.17 -29.85
CA ASP A 117 -2.52 -12.31 -31.04
C ASP A 117 -1.43 -12.77 -32.05
N LYS A 118 -0.28 -13.24 -31.56
CA LYS A 118 0.77 -13.85 -32.39
C LYS A 118 0.31 -15.14 -33.08
N ASN A 119 -0.45 -15.97 -32.39
CA ASN A 119 -0.98 -17.22 -32.95
C ASN A 119 -2.08 -16.98 -34.00
N ARG A 120 -2.93 -15.97 -33.80
CA ARG A 120 -3.95 -15.57 -34.78
C ARG A 120 -3.32 -14.99 -36.06
N SER A 121 -2.26 -14.21 -35.92
CA SER A 121 -1.50 -13.64 -37.06
C SER A 121 -0.76 -14.70 -37.88
N ARG A 122 -0.25 -15.78 -37.24
CA ARG A 122 0.39 -16.90 -37.95
C ARG A 122 -0.59 -17.76 -38.74
N LEU A 123 -1.81 -17.99 -38.23
CA LEU A 123 -2.83 -18.79 -38.94
C LEU A 123 -3.38 -18.10 -40.20
N GLY A 124 -3.36 -16.76 -40.25
CA GLY A 124 -3.79 -15.99 -41.43
C GLY A 124 -2.82 -16.07 -42.61
N ALA A 125 -1.51 -16.24 -42.34
CA ALA A 125 -0.46 -16.28 -43.37
C ALA A 125 -0.29 -17.64 -44.05
N SER A 126 -0.84 -18.73 -43.50
CA SER A 126 -0.71 -20.09 -44.04
C SER A 126 -1.85 -20.51 -44.98
N ARG A 127 -2.80 -19.64 -45.31
CA ARG A 127 -3.96 -19.95 -46.17
C ARG A 127 -3.88 -19.41 -47.60
N THR A 128 -2.76 -18.79 -47.99
CA THR A 128 -2.53 -18.32 -49.36
C THR A 128 -1.29 -18.97 -49.96
N SER A 129 -1.41 -20.21 -50.42
CA SER A 129 -0.56 -20.84 -51.43
C SER A 129 -1.30 -22.01 -52.04
#